data_AF-U7LG16-F1
#
_entry.id   AF-U7LG16-F1
#
_cell.length_a   1.000
_cell.length_b   1.000
_cell.length_c   1.000
_cell.angle_alpha   90.00
_cell.angle_beta   90.00
_cell.angle_gamma   90.00
#
_symmetry.space_group_name_H-M   'P 1'
#
loop_
_entity.id
_entity.type
_entity.pdbx_description
1 polymer ?
#
loop_
_entity_poly.entity_id
_entity_poly.type
_entity_poly.pdbx_seq_one_letter_code
_entity_poly.pdbx_strand_id
1 'polypeptide(L)'
;MSTICGQPHITRAVANARRLKEGKSTHEEALRIPLDHSMSHFLQAIGVTGRGTGGATGNLRNIREQLLRIAGSFITVQSGDGVHARGRNTQSLEDWNLWFDPRDPNPGSFMESELVLTPQFFKHIAEAPIPIDLNVLRELNKPRAMDLYLWLTVKQYWLAKNNRDAYTFTWDLIAANFATKILRTGQDWAHFRAEIKKPLLN
;
A
#
# COMPACT_ATOMS: atom_id res chain seq x y z
N MET A 1 11.38 -34.08 -4.23
CA MET A 1 10.60 -33.32 -5.22
C MET A 1 10.17 -32.03 -4.54
N SER A 2 10.87 -30.94 -4.85
CA SER A 2 10.80 -29.66 -4.12
C SER A 2 9.59 -28.87 -4.60
N THR A 3 8.62 -28.66 -3.72
CA THR A 3 7.53 -27.70 -3.95
C THR A 3 8.09 -26.31 -3.65
N ILE A 4 8.59 -25.63 -4.69
CA ILE A 4 8.77 -24.17 -4.68
C ILE A 4 7.36 -23.58 -4.77
N CYS A 5 6.63 -23.64 -3.66
CA CYS A 5 5.46 -22.81 -3.44
C CYS A 5 6.02 -21.43 -3.09
N GLY A 6 6.01 -20.52 -4.07
CA GLY A 6 6.45 -19.14 -3.88
C GLY A 6 5.77 -18.57 -2.64
N GLN A 7 6.56 -18.17 -1.66
CA GLN A 7 5.99 -17.58 -0.45
C GLN A 7 5.19 -16.34 -0.88
N PRO A 8 3.90 -16.22 -0.51
CA PRO A 8 3.23 -14.95 -0.63
C PRO A 8 4.09 -13.94 0.11
N HIS A 9 4.43 -12.82 -0.52
CA HIS A 9 5.24 -11.77 0.10
C HIS A 9 4.46 -11.18 1.27
N ILE A 10 4.50 -11.84 2.42
CA ILE A 10 3.89 -11.39 3.67
C ILE A 10 4.55 -10.06 3.99
N THR A 11 3.76 -9.00 4.02
CA THR A 11 4.29 -7.67 4.36
C THR A 11 4.94 -7.74 5.74
N ARG A 12 6.02 -6.97 5.96
CA ARG A 12 6.75 -6.97 7.23
C ARG A 12 5.82 -6.77 8.44
N ALA A 13 4.81 -5.91 8.30
CA ALA A 13 3.81 -5.67 9.33
C ALA A 13 2.99 -6.93 9.69
N VAL A 14 2.59 -7.74 8.70
CA VAL A 14 1.88 -9.01 8.95
C VAL A 14 2.81 -10.05 9.58
N ALA A 15 4.07 -10.09 9.15
CA ALA A 15 5.09 -10.95 9.77
C ALA A 15 5.32 -10.57 11.25
N ASN A 16 5.40 -9.27 11.55
CA ASN A 16 5.51 -8.75 12.91
C ASN A 16 4.27 -9.11 13.75
N ALA A 17 3.06 -8.95 13.21
CA ALA A 17 1.83 -9.36 13.87
C ALA A 17 1.81 -10.84 14.22
N ARG A 18 2.31 -11.70 13.32
CA ARG A 18 2.47 -13.13 13.59
C ARG A 18 3.48 -13.40 14.72
N ARG A 19 4.65 -12.77 14.68
CA ARG A 19 5.68 -12.91 15.73
C ARG A 19 5.18 -12.47 17.10
N LEU A 20 4.44 -11.37 17.16
CA LEU A 20 3.81 -10.88 18.39
C LEU A 20 2.82 -11.91 18.94
N LYS A 21 1.95 -12.47 18.08
CA LYS A 21 0.99 -13.50 18.48
C LYS A 21 1.68 -14.78 18.97
N GLU A 22 2.84 -15.11 18.41
CA GLU A 22 3.68 -16.26 18.82
C GLU A 22 4.53 -15.97 20.07
N GLY A 23 4.46 -14.77 20.65
CA GLY A 23 5.27 -14.37 21.82
C GLY A 23 6.76 -14.16 21.51
N LYS A 24 7.12 -14.00 20.23
CA LYS A 24 8.51 -13.87 19.74
C LYS A 24 8.98 -12.42 19.55
N SER A 25 8.14 -11.45 19.92
CA SER A 25 8.46 -10.02 19.89
C SER A 25 7.54 -9.27 20.85
N THR A 26 8.01 -8.12 21.35
CA THR A 26 7.17 -7.20 22.13
C THR A 26 6.20 -6.43 21.23
N HIS A 27 5.24 -5.73 21.83
CA HIS A 27 4.33 -4.88 21.07
C HIS A 27 5.11 -3.74 20.37
N GLU A 28 6.00 -3.07 21.09
CA GLU A 28 6.83 -1.96 20.57
C GLU A 28 7.69 -2.38 19.37
N GLU A 29 8.32 -3.55 19.46
CA GLU A 29 9.10 -4.12 18.34
C GLU A 29 8.22 -4.44 17.13
N ALA A 30 6.98 -4.89 17.36
CA ALA A 30 6.09 -5.28 16.27
C ALA A 30 5.57 -4.08 15.47
N LEU A 31 5.50 -2.90 16.08
CA LEU A 31 5.10 -1.64 15.41
C LEU A 31 6.17 -1.10 14.46
N ARG A 32 7.42 -1.53 14.62
CA ARG A 32 8.59 -1.03 13.87
C ARG A 32 8.80 -1.78 12.56
N ILE A 33 8.91 -1.02 11.46
CA ILE A 33 9.15 -1.52 10.11
C ILE A 33 10.49 -0.98 9.62
N PRO A 34 11.57 -1.77 9.71
CA PRO A 34 12.88 -1.37 9.18
C PRO A 34 12.85 -1.37 7.65
N LEU A 35 13.37 -0.28 7.08
CA LEU A 35 13.55 -0.01 5.64
C LEU A 35 15.03 -0.10 5.23
N ASP A 36 15.84 -0.86 5.96
CA ASP A 36 17.26 -1.10 5.69
C ASP A 36 18.18 0.12 5.96
N HIS A 37 19.48 -0.03 5.64
CA HIS A 37 20.54 0.92 5.93
C HIS A 37 20.40 2.26 5.19
N SER A 38 19.67 2.29 4.07
CA SER A 38 19.38 3.54 3.35
C SER A 38 18.16 3.41 2.45
N MET A 39 17.54 4.55 2.13
CA MET A 39 16.45 4.62 1.15
C MET A 39 16.85 4.03 -0.21
N SER A 40 18.10 4.22 -0.64
CA SER A 40 18.59 3.65 -1.90
C SER A 40 18.51 2.11 -1.90
N HIS A 41 18.84 1.48 -0.78
CA HIS A 41 18.74 0.03 -0.63
C HIS A 41 17.28 -0.44 -0.59
N PHE A 42 16.42 0.27 0.14
CA PHE A 42 14.98 0.01 0.14
C PHE A 42 14.38 0.06 -1.27
N LEU A 43 14.71 1.09 -2.05
CA LEU A 43 14.21 1.27 -3.41
C LEU A 43 14.65 0.16 -4.36
N GLN A 44 15.90 -0.30 -4.22
CA GLN A 44 16.36 -1.50 -4.92
C GLN A 44 15.56 -2.74 -4.51
N ALA A 45 15.29 -2.92 -3.22
CA ALA A 45 14.54 -4.07 -2.69
C ALA A 45 13.08 -4.13 -3.20
N ILE A 46 12.46 -2.97 -3.45
CA ILE A 46 11.10 -2.90 -4.03
C ILE A 46 11.08 -2.88 -5.57
N GLY A 47 12.24 -3.02 -6.23
CA GLY A 47 12.32 -3.16 -7.68
C GLY A 47 12.43 -1.83 -8.44
N VAL A 48 12.72 -0.72 -7.76
CA VAL A 48 13.04 0.56 -8.41
C VAL A 48 14.52 0.51 -8.83
N THR A 49 14.78 -0.05 -10.01
CA THR A 49 16.14 -0.35 -10.52
C THR A 49 16.76 0.77 -11.36
N GLY A 50 16.09 1.91 -11.52
CA GLY A 50 16.66 3.03 -12.26
C GLY A 50 17.92 3.56 -11.58
N ARG A 51 19.02 3.74 -12.33
CA ARG A 51 20.15 4.56 -11.88
C ARG A 51 19.59 5.91 -11.44
N GLY A 52 19.49 6.13 -10.14
CA GLY A 52 19.04 7.39 -9.57
C GLY A 52 20.03 8.46 -9.97
N THR A 53 19.76 9.17 -11.06
CA THR A 53 20.50 10.38 -11.38
C THR A 53 20.13 11.39 -10.29
N GLY A 54 21.09 11.72 -9.43
CA GLY A 54 20.94 12.69 -8.33
C GLY A 54 20.76 14.15 -8.81
N GLY A 55 20.28 14.35 -10.04
CA GLY A 55 19.93 15.65 -10.58
C GLY A 55 18.51 16.06 -10.23
N ALA A 56 18.15 17.32 -10.50
CA ALA A 56 16.87 17.94 -10.18
C ALA A 56 15.62 17.19 -10.71
N THR A 57 15.79 16.25 -11.64
CA THR A 57 14.76 15.46 -12.34
C THR A 57 14.73 13.96 -11.98
N GLY A 58 15.54 13.51 -11.01
CA GLY A 58 15.65 12.08 -10.67
C GLY A 58 14.38 11.48 -10.04
N ASN A 59 14.06 10.23 -10.40
CA ASN A 59 12.95 9.43 -9.84
C ASN A 59 12.99 9.37 -8.29
N LEU A 60 14.20 9.40 -7.71
CA LEU A 60 14.41 9.40 -6.26
C LEU A 60 13.76 10.59 -5.54
N ARG A 61 13.77 11.80 -6.14
CA ARG A 61 13.11 12.98 -5.56
C ARG A 61 11.60 12.78 -5.47
N ASN A 62 11.00 12.27 -6.55
CA ASN A 62 9.55 12.03 -6.60
C ASN A 62 9.14 10.95 -5.59
N ILE A 63 9.91 9.86 -5.50
CA ILE A 63 9.61 8.78 -4.54
C ILE A 63 9.79 9.27 -3.09
N ARG A 64 10.82 10.06 -2.81
CA ARG A 64 11.00 10.71 -1.51
C ARG A 64 9.79 11.56 -1.13
N GLU A 65 9.35 12.43 -2.04
CA GLU A 65 8.18 13.27 -1.80
C GLU A 65 6.91 12.45 -1.58
N GLN A 66 6.73 11.37 -2.35
CA GLN A 66 5.60 10.44 -2.18
C GLN A 66 5.63 9.75 -0.82
N LEU A 67 6.78 9.23 -0.39
CA LEU A 67 6.93 8.57 0.91
C LEU A 67 6.64 9.54 2.07
N LEU A 68 7.16 10.77 2.01
CA LEU A 68 6.88 11.78 3.03
C LEU A 68 5.40 12.15 3.08
N ARG A 69 4.72 12.23 1.92
CA ARG A 69 3.28 12.45 1.85
C ARG A 69 2.49 11.29 2.46
N ILE A 70 2.89 10.05 2.18
CA ILE A 70 2.26 8.85 2.77
C ILE A 70 2.47 8.84 4.28
N ALA A 71 3.70 9.09 4.73
CA ALA A 71 4.06 9.08 6.15
C ALA A 71 3.27 10.12 6.96
N GLY A 72 3.09 11.32 6.40
CA GLY A 72 2.28 12.38 7.01
C GLY A 72 0.78 12.33 6.72
N SER A 73 0.28 11.31 6.03
CA SER A 73 -1.13 11.24 5.64
C SER A 73 -2.04 10.71 6.76
N PHE A 74 -3.30 11.16 6.73
CA PHE A 74 -4.36 10.67 7.60
C PHE A 74 -5.44 9.97 6.77
N ILE A 75 -5.95 8.87 7.29
CA ILE A 75 -7.09 8.15 6.74
C ILE A 75 -8.32 8.56 7.56
N THR A 76 -9.28 9.24 6.92
CA THR A 76 -10.54 9.59 7.56
C THR A 76 -11.62 8.60 7.16
N VAL A 77 -12.16 7.87 8.14
CA VAL A 77 -13.31 7.00 7.96
C VAL A 77 -14.55 7.72 8.47
N GLN A 78 -15.52 7.93 7.59
CA GLN A 78 -16.78 8.59 7.92
C GLN A 78 -17.94 7.62 7.71
N SER A 79 -18.93 7.71 8.59
CA SER A 79 -20.21 7.05 8.47
C SER A 79 -21.29 8.04 8.85
N GLY A 80 -22.33 8.14 8.04
CA GLY A 80 -23.50 8.94 8.38
C GLY A 80 -24.71 8.55 7.55
N ASP A 81 -25.88 8.76 8.14
CA ASP A 81 -27.19 8.41 7.57
C ASP A 81 -28.08 9.65 7.37
N GLY A 82 -27.49 10.84 7.40
CA GLY A 82 -28.17 12.13 7.26
C GLY A 82 -28.74 12.68 8.57
N VAL A 83 -28.86 11.85 9.61
CA VAL A 83 -29.31 12.27 10.96
C VAL A 83 -28.16 12.20 11.95
N HIS A 84 -27.27 11.23 11.81
CA HIS A 84 -26.07 11.07 12.61
C HIS A 84 -24.83 11.06 11.71
N ALA A 85 -23.78 11.76 12.13
CA ALA A 85 -22.48 11.78 11.45
C ALA A 85 -21.39 11.40 12.44
N ARG A 86 -20.59 10.41 12.08
CA ARG A 86 -19.41 9.97 12.83
C ARG A 86 -18.21 9.95 11.91
N GLY A 87 -17.13 10.58 12.34
CA GLY A 87 -15.82 10.53 11.68
C GLY A 87 -14.76 10.01 12.62
N ARG A 88 -13.74 9.36 12.08
CA ARG A 88 -12.50 9.04 12.78
C ARG A 88 -11.32 9.30 11.84
N ASN A 89 -10.36 10.07 12.31
CA ASN A 89 -9.06 10.20 11.66
C ASN A 89 -8.12 9.16 12.25
N THR A 90 -7.53 8.35 11.39
CA THR A 90 -6.55 7.32 11.74
C THR A 90 -5.27 7.63 10.98
N GLN A 91 -4.17 7.82 11.71
CA GLN A 91 -2.85 7.96 11.13
C GLN A 91 -2.21 6.58 10.99
N SER A 92 -1.53 6.35 9.88
CA SER A 92 -0.87 5.06 9.63
C SER A 92 0.43 4.94 10.44
N LEU A 93 1.19 6.03 10.51
CA LEU A 93 2.49 6.08 11.18
C LEU A 93 2.44 6.99 12.41
N GLU A 94 3.05 6.56 13.50
CA GLU A 94 3.31 7.37 14.68
C GLU A 94 4.61 8.18 14.51
N ASP A 95 5.62 7.56 13.90
CA ASP A 95 6.93 8.17 13.63
C ASP A 95 7.54 7.62 12.33
N TRP A 96 8.47 8.36 11.73
CA TRP A 96 9.26 7.91 10.59
C TRP A 96 10.66 8.57 10.59
N ASN A 97 11.69 7.75 10.46
CA ASN A 97 13.07 8.19 10.27
C ASN A 97 13.56 7.69 8.91
N LEU A 98 13.70 8.60 7.94
CA LEU A 98 14.05 8.25 6.56
C LEU A 98 15.37 8.88 6.14
N TRP A 99 16.37 8.04 5.87
CA TRP A 99 17.70 8.47 5.47
C TRP A 99 17.87 8.47 3.95
N PHE A 100 18.15 9.65 3.40
CA PHE A 100 18.22 9.89 1.94
C PHE A 100 19.61 10.27 1.43
N ASP A 101 20.64 10.42 2.28
CA ASP A 101 21.98 10.81 1.82
C ASP A 101 22.82 9.59 1.41
N PRO A 102 23.24 9.49 0.14
CA PRO A 102 24.14 8.43 -0.34
C PRO A 102 25.63 8.69 -0.05
N ARG A 103 26.01 9.86 0.46
CA ARG A 103 27.40 10.30 0.65
C ARG A 103 27.88 10.32 2.10
N ASP A 104 27.03 9.93 3.05
CA ASP A 104 27.46 9.68 4.42
C ASP A 104 27.55 8.16 4.66
N PRO A 105 28.63 7.49 4.21
CA PRO A 105 28.94 6.15 4.65
C PRO A 105 29.58 6.26 6.03
N ASN A 106 28.90 6.81 7.03
CA ASN A 106 29.40 6.67 8.39
C ASN A 106 29.16 5.21 8.81
N PRO A 107 30.19 4.36 8.90
CA PRO A 107 30.03 2.96 9.26
C PRO A 107 29.59 2.78 10.73
N GLY A 108 29.47 3.89 11.49
CA GLY A 108 29.01 3.94 12.88
C GLY A 108 27.64 4.61 13.08
N SER A 109 26.94 5.05 12.03
CA SER A 109 25.54 5.46 12.15
C SER A 109 24.66 4.21 12.11
N PHE A 110 24.46 3.56 13.25
CA PHE A 110 23.53 2.42 13.41
C PHE A 110 22.04 2.78 13.18
N MET A 111 21.74 3.98 12.67
CA MET A 111 20.38 4.45 12.46
C MET A 111 19.87 3.97 11.09
N GLU A 112 19.15 2.85 11.10
CA GLU A 112 18.42 2.33 9.93
C GLU A 112 17.23 3.24 9.59
N SER A 113 16.85 3.29 8.30
CA SER A 113 15.58 3.92 7.95
C SER A 113 14.45 3.08 8.54
N GLU A 114 13.47 3.72 9.18
CA GLU A 114 12.43 3.02 9.92
C GLU A 114 11.10 3.77 9.82
N LEU A 115 10.01 3.00 9.78
CA LEU A 115 8.65 3.50 9.99
C LEU A 115 8.09 2.89 11.28
N VAL A 116 7.44 3.70 12.11
CA VAL A 116 6.74 3.23 13.30
C VAL A 116 5.25 3.34 13.05
N LEU A 117 4.55 2.21 13.06
CA LEU A 117 3.09 2.17 12.87
C LEU A 117 2.38 2.65 14.12
N THR A 118 1.24 3.33 13.97
CA THR A 118 0.38 3.56 15.14
C THR A 118 -0.18 2.21 15.65
N PRO A 119 -0.39 2.05 16.98
CA PRO A 119 -0.97 0.81 17.52
C PRO A 119 -2.31 0.46 16.89
N GLN A 120 -3.14 1.47 16.58
CA GLN A 120 -4.42 1.29 15.92
C GLN A 120 -4.27 0.75 14.50
N PHE A 121 -3.37 1.32 13.70
CA PHE A 121 -3.17 0.87 12.33
C PHE A 121 -2.55 -0.54 12.29
N PHE A 122 -1.59 -0.82 13.17
CA PHE A 122 -1.02 -2.15 13.32
C PHE A 122 -2.06 -3.20 13.69
N LYS A 123 -2.97 -2.88 14.62
CA LYS A 123 -4.11 -3.74 14.95
C LYS A 123 -4.97 -4.06 13.73
N HIS A 124 -5.27 -3.07 12.89
CA HIS A 124 -6.05 -3.29 11.66
C HIS A 124 -5.34 -4.26 10.69
N ILE A 125 -4.02 -4.13 10.52
CA ILE A 125 -3.24 -5.06 9.69
C ILE A 125 -3.28 -6.48 10.28
N ALA A 126 -3.14 -6.60 11.59
CA ALA A 126 -3.12 -7.90 12.27
C ALA A 126 -4.48 -8.61 12.22
N GLU A 127 -5.59 -7.88 12.32
CA GLU A 127 -6.95 -8.43 12.33
C GLU A 127 -7.47 -8.80 10.93
N ALA A 128 -7.04 -8.08 9.90
CA ALA A 128 -7.51 -8.26 8.53
C ALA A 128 -6.36 -8.15 7.51
N PRO A 129 -5.41 -9.10 7.51
CA PRO A 129 -4.34 -9.11 6.51
C PRO A 129 -4.91 -9.42 5.13
N ILE A 130 -4.74 -8.49 4.20
CA ILE A 130 -5.17 -8.65 2.80
C ILE A 130 -4.01 -9.29 2.01
N PRO A 131 -4.22 -10.42 1.32
CA PRO A 131 -3.16 -11.14 0.62
C PRO A 131 -2.84 -10.48 -0.72
N ILE A 132 -1.97 -9.47 -0.69
CA ILE A 132 -1.51 -8.77 -1.90
C ILE A 132 -0.23 -9.43 -2.40
N ASP A 133 -0.23 -9.96 -3.62
CA ASP A 133 0.99 -10.38 -4.30
C ASP A 133 1.77 -9.17 -4.83
N LEU A 134 2.95 -8.94 -4.25
CA LEU A 134 3.85 -7.85 -4.64
C LEU A 134 4.54 -8.11 -5.99
N ASN A 135 4.66 -9.36 -6.45
CA ASN A 135 5.21 -9.66 -7.78
C ASN A 135 4.29 -9.12 -8.86
N VAL A 136 2.98 -9.33 -8.71
CA VAL A 136 1.97 -8.77 -9.63
C VAL A 136 2.08 -7.25 -9.64
N LEU A 137 2.16 -6.59 -8.48
CA LEU A 137 2.34 -5.13 -8.43
C LEU A 137 3.61 -4.64 -9.11
N ARG A 138 4.72 -5.39 -9.05
CA ARG A 138 5.96 -5.05 -9.75
C ARG A 138 5.83 -5.15 -11.27
N GLU A 139 5.03 -6.09 -11.77
CA GLU A 139 4.76 -6.27 -13.20
C GLU A 139 3.75 -5.23 -13.73
N LEU A 140 2.79 -4.83 -12.91
CA LEU A 140 1.83 -3.78 -13.24
C LEU A 140 2.52 -2.41 -13.27
N ASN A 141 2.78 -1.87 -14.46
CA ASN A 141 3.49 -0.59 -14.59
C ASN A 141 2.57 0.65 -14.72
N LYS A 142 1.24 0.47 -14.69
CA LYS A 142 0.26 1.56 -14.78
C LYS A 142 -0.45 1.75 -13.44
N PRO A 143 -0.54 2.98 -12.89
CA PRO A 143 -1.23 3.25 -11.63
C PRO A 143 -2.64 2.67 -11.58
N ARG A 144 -3.43 2.85 -12.66
CA ARG A 144 -4.80 2.30 -12.71
C ARG A 144 -4.85 0.78 -12.65
N ALA A 145 -3.86 0.09 -13.23
CA ALA A 145 -3.82 -1.37 -13.18
C ALA A 145 -3.53 -1.82 -11.74
N MET A 146 -2.58 -1.16 -11.07
CA MET A 146 -2.29 -1.40 -9.65
C MET A 146 -3.52 -1.15 -8.76
N ASP A 147 -4.21 -0.02 -8.96
CA ASP A 147 -5.40 0.34 -8.18
C ASP A 147 -6.53 -0.68 -8.35
N LEU A 148 -6.77 -1.11 -9.59
CA LEU A 148 -7.78 -2.14 -9.90
C LEU A 148 -7.40 -3.48 -9.26
N TYR A 149 -6.15 -3.90 -9.36
CA TYR A 149 -5.66 -5.14 -8.75
C TYR A 149 -5.83 -5.12 -7.22
N LEU A 150 -5.40 -4.03 -6.56
CA LEU A 150 -5.57 -3.86 -5.12
C LEU A 150 -7.05 -3.91 -4.73
N TRP A 151 -7.89 -3.16 -5.43
CA TRP A 151 -9.32 -3.13 -5.15
C TRP A 151 -9.99 -4.49 -5.34
N LEU A 152 -9.70 -5.20 -6.44
CA LEU A 152 -10.23 -6.53 -6.70
C LEU A 152 -9.76 -7.53 -5.64
N THR A 153 -8.50 -7.46 -5.22
CA THR A 153 -7.95 -8.31 -4.15
C THR A 153 -8.70 -8.11 -2.83
N VAL A 154 -8.95 -6.85 -2.45
CA VAL A 154 -9.74 -6.52 -1.25
C VAL A 154 -11.17 -7.05 -1.36
N LYS A 155 -11.81 -6.87 -2.53
CA LYS A 155 -13.18 -7.34 -2.75
C LYS A 155 -13.27 -8.86 -2.74
N GLN A 156 -12.33 -9.55 -3.37
CA GLN A 156 -12.27 -11.01 -3.36
C GLN A 156 -12.08 -11.56 -1.95
N TYR A 157 -11.17 -10.95 -1.17
CA TYR A 157 -10.99 -11.30 0.24
C TYR A 157 -12.29 -11.11 1.05
N TRP A 158 -12.99 -10.00 0.82
CA TRP A 158 -14.28 -9.74 1.46
C TRP A 158 -15.33 -10.78 1.05
N LEU A 159 -15.43 -11.15 -0.22
CA LEU A 159 -16.37 -12.18 -0.70
C LEU A 159 -16.10 -13.52 -0.04
N ALA A 160 -14.83 -13.95 -0.01
CA ALA A 160 -14.41 -15.19 0.65
C ALA A 160 -14.77 -15.20 2.14
N LYS A 161 -14.51 -14.10 2.87
CA LYS A 161 -14.84 -13.99 4.30
C LYS A 161 -16.35 -14.03 4.58
N ASN A 162 -17.17 -13.68 3.59
CA ASN A 162 -18.63 -13.64 3.71
C ASN A 162 -19.32 -14.83 3.02
N ASN A 163 -18.58 -15.88 2.63
CA ASN A 163 -19.09 -17.06 1.90
C ASN A 163 -19.90 -16.69 0.65
N ARG A 164 -19.35 -15.79 -0.18
CA ARG A 164 -19.93 -15.39 -1.47
C ARG A 164 -18.99 -15.74 -2.61
N ASP A 165 -19.53 -16.34 -3.66
CA ASP A 165 -18.73 -16.79 -4.81
C ASP A 165 -18.52 -15.69 -5.87
N ALA A 166 -19.48 -14.78 -6.00
CA ALA A 166 -19.43 -13.71 -6.99
C ALA A 166 -20.17 -12.46 -6.53
N TYR A 167 -19.80 -11.33 -7.12
CA TYR A 167 -20.52 -10.06 -6.99
C TYR A 167 -20.41 -9.26 -8.27
N THR A 168 -21.55 -8.79 -8.78
CA THR A 168 -21.59 -7.90 -9.94
C THR A 168 -21.57 -6.45 -9.47
N PHE A 169 -20.52 -5.72 -9.85
CA PHE A 169 -20.41 -4.30 -9.57
C PHE A 169 -21.11 -3.48 -10.66
N THR A 170 -21.96 -2.54 -10.25
CA THR A 170 -22.52 -1.55 -11.18
C THR A 170 -21.44 -0.57 -11.63
N TRP A 171 -21.62 0.04 -12.80
CA TRP A 171 -20.71 1.07 -13.29
C TRP A 171 -20.65 2.28 -12.35
N ASP A 172 -21.73 2.62 -11.67
CA ASP A 172 -21.78 3.68 -10.66
C ASP A 172 -20.87 3.37 -9.45
N LEU A 173 -20.87 2.13 -8.98
CA LEU A 173 -20.00 1.71 -7.87
C LEU A 173 -18.54 1.77 -8.30
N ILE A 174 -18.22 1.31 -9.51
CA ILE A 174 -16.84 1.41 -10.05
C ILE A 174 -16.45 2.89 -10.21
N ALA A 175 -17.33 3.74 -10.74
CA ALA A 175 -17.09 5.17 -10.89
C ALA A 175 -16.87 5.87 -9.55
N ALA A 176 -17.61 5.51 -8.50
CA ALA A 176 -17.42 6.06 -7.16
C ALA A 176 -16.00 5.80 -6.59
N ASN A 177 -15.31 4.76 -7.07
CA ASN A 177 -13.95 4.43 -6.62
C ASN A 177 -12.86 5.00 -7.54
N PHE A 178 -13.13 5.08 -8.85
CA PHE A 178 -12.07 5.31 -9.86
C PHE A 178 -12.30 6.52 -10.78
N ALA A 179 -13.48 7.14 -10.75
CA ALA A 179 -13.71 8.33 -11.56
C ALA A 179 -12.93 9.52 -10.97
N THR A 180 -12.13 10.16 -11.81
CA THR A 180 -11.35 11.35 -11.43
C THR A 180 -12.15 12.64 -11.53
N LYS A 181 -13.37 12.56 -12.05
CA LYS A 181 -14.32 13.67 -12.22
C LYS A 181 -15.75 13.17 -12.20
N ILE A 182 -16.69 14.07 -11.97
CA ILE A 182 -18.13 13.77 -12.08
C ILE A 182 -18.45 13.43 -13.55
N LEU A 183 -19.05 12.27 -13.78
CA LEU A 183 -19.47 11.81 -15.12
C LEU A 183 -20.89 12.32 -15.39
N ARG A 184 -21.04 13.22 -16.36
CA ARG A 184 -22.34 13.87 -16.65
C ARG A 184 -22.95 13.41 -17.96
N THR A 185 -22.12 13.06 -18.94
CA THR A 185 -22.56 12.73 -20.30
C THR A 185 -22.36 11.26 -20.64
N GLY A 186 -23.09 10.75 -21.63
CA GLY A 186 -22.88 9.38 -22.15
C GLY A 186 -21.45 9.15 -22.66
N GLN A 187 -20.80 10.20 -23.17
CA GLN A 187 -19.41 10.15 -23.63
C GLN A 187 -18.42 10.03 -22.46
N ASP A 188 -18.64 10.75 -21.35
CA ASP A 188 -17.83 10.59 -20.14
C ASP A 188 -17.85 9.14 -19.64
N TRP A 189 -19.03 8.54 -19.61
CA TRP A 189 -19.22 7.15 -19.22
C TRP A 189 -18.56 6.17 -20.20
N ALA A 190 -18.65 6.42 -21.51
CA ALA A 190 -17.99 5.59 -22.51
C ALA A 190 -16.46 5.62 -22.36
N HIS A 191 -15.88 6.80 -22.20
CA HIS A 191 -14.45 6.98 -21.94
C HIS A 191 -14.03 6.32 -20.63
N PHE A 192 -14.76 6.54 -19.54
CA PHE A 192 -14.48 5.91 -18.26
C PHE A 192 -14.47 4.38 -18.35
N ARG A 193 -15.47 3.79 -19.00
CA ARG A 193 -15.52 2.32 -19.20
C ARG A 193 -14.35 1.81 -20.04
N ALA A 194 -13.98 2.53 -21.09
CA ALA A 194 -12.83 2.16 -21.91
C ALA A 194 -11.54 2.19 -21.07
N GLU A 195 -11.36 3.25 -20.28
CA GLU A 195 -10.22 3.45 -19.39
C GLU A 195 -10.10 2.38 -18.29
N ILE A 196 -11.22 1.88 -17.76
CA ILE A 196 -11.27 0.77 -16.78
C ILE A 196 -11.01 -0.58 -17.43
N LYS A 197 -11.46 -0.79 -18.68
CA LYS A 197 -11.28 -2.05 -19.40
C LYS A 197 -9.85 -2.25 -19.91
N LYS A 198 -9.14 -1.17 -20.24
CA LYS A 198 -7.77 -1.23 -20.80
C LYS A 198 -6.82 -2.14 -20.01
N PRO A 199 -6.72 -2.04 -18.67
CA PRO A 199 -5.82 -2.90 -17.89
C PRO A 199 -6.29 -4.35 -17.73
N LEU A 200 -7.55 -4.66 -18.05
CA LEU A 200 -8.15 -5.99 -17.85
C LEU A 200 -8.10 -6.87 -19.11
N LEU A 201 -7.84 -6.27 -20.27
CA LEU A 201 -7.91 -6.92 -21.57
C LEU A 201 -6.52 -7.17 -22.21
N ASN A 202 -5.45 -6.82 -21.49
CA ASN A 202 -4.07 -7.01 -21.92
C ASN A 202 -3.38 -8.09 -21.10
#